data_AF-A0A443QF75-F1
#
_entry.id   AF-A0A443QF75-F1
#
_cell.length_a   1.000
_cell.length_b   1.000
_cell.length_c   1.000
_cell.angle_alpha   90.00
_cell.angle_beta   90.00
_cell.angle_gamma   90.00
#
_symmetry.space_group_name_H-M   'P 1'
#
loop_
_entity.id
_entity.type
_entity.pdbx_description
1 polymer ?
#
loop_
_entity_poly.entity_id
_entity_poly.type
_entity_poly.pdbx_seq_one_letter_code
_entity_poly.pdbx_strand_id
1 'polypeptide(L)'
;MFAIANTGVITGTRLLINSLARDRYPIKYIYGFESKGFSYFVTVQKKSTEMPKPFISKLVRVCQKDVNYFSYTEVPLNCLLPEIDYNLAQAAFVGRPGSELAHSLRITTQDEVLFVVFAKSKDEGDIYNKPGAQSALCVYSLSTINQRFTENIQYCFNGKGNQGLDF
;
A
#
# COMPACT_ATOMS: atom_id res chain seq x y z
N MET A 1 -5.78 4.35 -24.79
CA MET A 1 -6.28 3.66 -23.59
C MET A 1 -5.72 2.24 -23.63
N PHE A 2 -4.50 2.05 -23.12
CA PHE A 2 -3.87 0.72 -23.06
C PHE A 2 -3.95 0.29 -21.60
N ALA A 3 -4.73 -0.76 -21.33
CA ALA A 3 -4.83 -1.37 -20.00
C ALA A 3 -3.53 -2.12 -19.70
N ILE A 4 -2.94 -1.82 -18.55
CA ILE A 4 -1.58 -2.26 -18.20
C ILE A 4 -1.62 -3.37 -17.11
N ALA A 5 -2.82 -3.75 -16.67
CA ALA A 5 -3.11 -5.13 -16.30
C ALA A 5 -3.60 -5.88 -17.54
N ASN A 6 -3.10 -7.09 -17.80
CA ASN A 6 -3.69 -7.94 -18.83
C ASN A 6 -5.11 -8.31 -18.37
N THR A 7 -6.13 -7.76 -19.01
CA THR A 7 -7.56 -8.03 -18.73
C THR A 7 -7.99 -9.42 -19.23
N GLY A 8 -7.06 -10.23 -19.74
CA GLY A 8 -7.29 -11.66 -19.88
C GLY A 8 -7.45 -12.26 -18.49
N VAL A 9 -8.67 -12.70 -18.15
CA VAL A 9 -9.05 -13.44 -16.93
C VAL A 9 -7.87 -14.26 -16.42
N ILE A 10 -7.11 -13.71 -15.47
CA ILE A 10 -5.96 -14.41 -14.91
C ILE A 10 -6.56 -15.39 -13.91
N THR A 11 -6.96 -16.57 -14.39
CA THR A 11 -7.21 -17.69 -13.48
C THR A 11 -5.87 -18.04 -12.83
N GLY A 12 -5.86 -18.10 -11.49
CA GLY A 12 -4.68 -18.44 -10.70
C GLY A 12 -4.20 -17.35 -9.74
N THR A 13 -3.20 -17.71 -8.94
CA THR A 13 -2.69 -16.91 -7.82
C THR A 13 -1.49 -16.06 -8.23
N ARG A 14 -1.62 -15.27 -9.29
CA ARG A 14 -0.52 -14.41 -9.80
C ARG A 14 -1.04 -13.12 -10.41
N LEU A 15 -0.24 -12.06 -10.27
CA LEU A 15 -0.43 -10.78 -10.95
C LEU A 15 0.82 -10.49 -11.77
N LEU A 16 0.63 -10.06 -13.01
CA LEU A 16 1.70 -9.67 -13.93
C LEU A 16 1.49 -8.23 -14.37
N ILE A 17 2.54 -7.42 -14.28
CA ILE A 17 2.57 -6.09 -14.89
C ILE A 17 2.66 -6.28 -16.41
N ASN A 18 1.82 -5.58 -17.18
CA ASN A 18 1.88 -5.61 -18.64
C ASN A 18 3.29 -5.26 -19.13
N SER A 19 3.73 -6.00 -20.15
CA SER A 19 5.05 -5.88 -20.75
C SER A 19 5.40 -4.46 -21.18
N LEU A 20 4.40 -3.66 -21.61
CA LEU A 20 4.57 -2.28 -22.05
C LEU A 20 4.96 -1.30 -20.92
N ALA A 21 4.71 -1.65 -19.65
CA ALA A 21 5.04 -0.77 -18.52
C ALA A 21 6.05 -1.37 -17.54
N ARG A 22 6.37 -2.66 -17.65
CA ARG A 22 7.27 -3.38 -16.76
C ARG A 22 8.57 -2.60 -16.46
N ASP A 23 9.21 -2.04 -17.48
CA ASP A 23 10.49 -1.33 -17.31
C ASP A 23 10.32 0.08 -16.72
N ARG A 24 9.11 0.65 -16.77
CA ARG A 24 8.82 2.04 -16.38
C ARG A 24 8.03 2.14 -15.08
N TYR A 25 7.54 1.03 -14.54
CA TYR A 25 6.76 0.97 -13.31
C TYR A 25 7.36 -0.07 -12.33
N PRO A 26 8.53 0.22 -11.73
CA PRO A 26 9.12 -0.68 -10.75
C PRO A 26 8.33 -0.68 -9.44
N ILE A 27 8.10 -1.87 -8.90
CA ILE A 27 7.50 -2.08 -7.58
C ILE A 27 8.57 -2.65 -6.66
N LYS A 28 8.90 -1.93 -5.58
CA LYS A 28 9.82 -2.40 -4.55
C LYS A 28 9.02 -2.95 -3.38
N TYR A 29 9.17 -4.24 -3.09
CA TYR A 29 8.57 -4.89 -1.92
C TYR A 29 9.48 -4.66 -0.71
N ILE A 30 8.96 -4.00 0.32
CA ILE A 30 9.71 -3.61 1.53
C ILE A 30 9.52 -4.63 2.65
N TYR A 31 8.29 -5.09 2.84
CA TYR A 31 7.93 -6.00 3.92
C TYR A 31 6.69 -6.80 3.55
N GLY A 32 6.59 -8.03 4.07
CA GLY A 32 5.42 -8.89 3.90
C GLY A 32 5.04 -9.53 5.24
N PHE A 33 3.74 -9.64 5.49
CA PHE A 33 3.20 -10.24 6.71
C PHE A 33 1.81 -10.80 6.48
N GLU A 34 1.39 -11.74 7.31
CA GLU A 34 0.03 -12.23 7.39
C GLU A 34 -0.73 -11.61 8.57
N SER A 35 -2.03 -11.42 8.40
CA SER A 35 -2.93 -11.10 9.51
C SER A 35 -4.37 -11.49 9.14
N LYS A 36 -5.06 -12.16 10.07
CA LYS A 36 -6.50 -12.49 9.98
C LYS A 36 -6.94 -13.10 8.62
N GLY A 37 -6.13 -14.00 8.06
CA GLY A 37 -6.45 -14.71 6.81
C GLY A 37 -6.13 -13.95 5.52
N PHE A 38 -5.41 -12.84 5.61
CA PHE A 38 -4.91 -12.06 4.48
C PHE A 38 -3.39 -12.02 4.49
N SER A 39 -2.81 -11.96 3.30
CA SER A 39 -1.39 -11.66 3.08
C SER A 39 -1.25 -10.22 2.64
N TYR A 40 -0.32 -9.50 3.27
CA TYR A 40 -0.08 -8.08 3.04
C TYR A 40 1.35 -7.83 2.57
N PHE A 41 1.52 -6.80 1.73
CA PHE A 41 2.84 -6.34 1.31
C PHE A 41 2.93 -4.82 1.37
N VAL A 42 3.95 -4.31 2.06
CA VAL A 42 4.33 -2.90 2.00
C VAL A 42 5.18 -2.70 0.75
N THR A 43 4.74 -1.83 -0.15
CA THR A 43 5.41 -1.58 -1.43
C THR A 43 5.72 -0.11 -1.62
N VAL A 44 6.80 0.18 -2.34
CA VAL A 44 7.12 1.52 -2.87
C VAL A 44 7.04 1.44 -4.39
N GLN A 45 6.15 2.22 -4.97
CA GLN A 45 5.84 2.20 -6.41
C GLN A 45 5.33 3.58 -6.86
N LYS A 46 5.23 3.80 -8.18
CA LYS A 46 4.72 5.07 -8.71
C LYS A 46 3.23 5.22 -8.41
N LYS A 47 2.76 6.43 -8.11
CA LYS A 47 1.35 6.71 -7.83
C LYS A 47 0.44 6.40 -9.02
N SER A 48 0.92 6.70 -10.22
CA SER A 48 0.22 6.51 -11.49
C SER A 48 1.23 6.27 -12.62
N THR A 49 0.75 5.77 -13.75
CA THR A 49 1.47 5.73 -15.02
C THR A 49 1.45 7.06 -15.75
N GLU A 50 0.66 8.03 -15.28
CA GLU A 50 0.59 9.41 -15.80
C GLU A 50 1.52 10.36 -15.03
N MET A 51 2.12 11.32 -15.76
CA MET A 51 2.98 12.35 -15.16
C MET A 51 2.21 13.14 -14.10
N PRO A 52 2.81 13.44 -12.92
CA PRO A 52 4.26 13.41 -12.63
C PRO A 52 4.82 12.08 -12.10
N LYS A 53 4.02 11.02 -11.95
CA LYS A 53 4.44 9.67 -11.49
C LYS A 53 5.28 9.65 -10.18
N PRO A 54 4.90 10.37 -9.11
CA PRO A 54 5.68 10.36 -7.87
C PRO A 54 5.67 8.96 -7.25
N PHE A 55 6.75 8.57 -6.58
CA PHE A 55 6.78 7.35 -5.79
C PHE A 55 5.97 7.55 -4.50
N ILE A 56 5.17 6.55 -4.18
CA ILE A 56 4.38 6.48 -2.94
C ILE A 56 4.52 5.09 -2.34
N SER A 57 4.26 5.02 -1.04
CA SER A 57 4.13 3.75 -0.35
C SER A 57 2.68 3.28 -0.40
N LYS A 58 2.47 2.00 -0.68
CA LYS A 58 1.16 1.36 -0.63
C LYS A 58 1.20 0.11 0.25
N LEU A 59 0.04 -0.28 0.73
CA LEU A 59 -0.21 -1.57 1.34
C LEU A 59 -1.07 -2.39 0.38
N VAL A 60 -0.49 -3.47 -0.12
CA VAL A 60 -1.17 -4.50 -0.92
C VAL A 60 -1.80 -5.50 0.04
N ARG A 61 -2.98 -6.03 -0.31
CA ARG A 61 -3.65 -7.12 0.41
C ARG A 61 -4.22 -8.14 -0.57
N VAL A 62 -4.11 -9.43 -0.23
CA VAL A 62 -4.74 -10.56 -0.93
C VAL A 62 -5.33 -11.54 0.11
N CYS A 63 -6.52 -12.07 -0.14
CA CYS A 63 -7.13 -13.11 0.69
C CYS A 63 -6.40 -14.45 0.47
N GLN A 64 -6.03 -15.14 1.56
CA GLN A 64 -5.29 -16.40 1.47
C GLN A 64 -6.11 -17.55 0.89
N LYS A 65 -7.45 -17.44 0.92
CA LYS A 65 -8.36 -18.45 0.35
C LYS A 65 -8.72 -18.18 -1.11
N ASP A 66 -8.25 -17.07 -1.67
CA ASP A 66 -8.57 -16.68 -3.04
C ASP A 66 -7.58 -17.30 -4.03
N VAL A 67 -8.09 -18.25 -4.82
CA VAL A 67 -7.32 -19.00 -5.81
C VAL A 67 -7.16 -18.26 -7.15
N ASN A 68 -7.78 -17.08 -7.31
CA ASN A 68 -7.79 -16.31 -8.56
C ASN A 68 -7.25 -14.88 -8.41
N TYR A 69 -6.76 -14.50 -7.22
CA TYR A 69 -6.26 -13.15 -6.95
C TYR A 69 -7.30 -12.01 -7.16
N PHE A 70 -8.59 -12.31 -7.24
CA PHE A 70 -9.67 -11.31 -7.32
C PHE A 70 -9.76 -10.41 -6.09
N SER A 71 -9.24 -10.86 -4.96
CA SER A 71 -9.15 -10.12 -3.70
C SER A 71 -7.94 -9.19 -3.63
N TYR A 72 -7.11 -9.12 -4.67
CA TYR A 72 -6.00 -8.19 -4.76
C TYR A 72 -6.50 -6.75 -4.70
N THR A 73 -6.02 -5.99 -3.72
CA THR A 73 -6.37 -4.59 -3.53
C THR A 73 -5.19 -3.83 -2.94
N GLU A 74 -5.06 -2.55 -3.27
CA GLU A 74 -4.02 -1.67 -2.75
C GLU A 74 -4.64 -0.42 -2.12
N VAL A 75 -4.04 0.05 -1.03
CA VAL A 75 -4.33 1.36 -0.45
C VAL A 75 -3.03 2.14 -0.21
N PRO A 76 -3.01 3.46 -0.39
CA PRO A 76 -1.82 4.26 -0.07
C PRO A 76 -1.58 4.27 1.44
N LEU A 77 -0.30 4.22 1.83
CA LEU A 77 0.15 4.48 3.19
C LEU A 77 0.68 5.91 3.26
N ASN A 78 -0.05 6.79 3.93
CA ASN A 78 0.32 8.18 4.09
C ASN A 78 1.00 8.38 5.45
N CYS A 79 2.18 8.99 5.46
CA CYS A 79 2.89 9.41 6.66
C CYS A 79 3.24 10.89 6.51
N LEU A 80 2.34 11.75 7.01
CA LEU A 80 2.32 13.18 6.70
C LEU A 80 2.54 14.01 7.97
N LEU A 81 3.36 15.04 7.83
CA LEU A 81 3.32 16.26 8.65
C LEU A 81 2.78 17.40 7.76
N PRO A 82 2.31 18.54 8.32
CA PRO A 82 1.61 19.58 7.57
C PRO A 82 2.26 20.00 6.23
N GLU A 83 3.59 19.98 6.16
CA GLU A 83 4.36 20.38 4.97
C GLU A 83 5.30 19.30 4.43
N ILE A 84 5.27 18.09 5.01
CA ILE A 84 6.22 17.02 4.68
C ILE A 84 5.49 15.70 4.47
N ASP A 85 5.58 15.17 3.25
CA ASP A 85 5.21 13.79 2.94
C ASP A 85 6.43 12.87 3.06
N TYR A 86 6.38 11.94 4.00
CA TYR A 86 7.35 10.86 4.09
C TYR A 86 6.84 9.68 3.25
N ASN A 87 7.04 9.78 1.95
CA ASN A 87 6.41 8.91 0.95
C ASN A 87 7.10 7.56 0.74
N LEU A 88 8.37 7.38 1.14
CA LEU A 88 9.15 6.18 0.84
C LEU A 88 9.34 5.28 2.08
N ALA A 89 8.60 4.18 2.16
CA ALA A 89 8.81 3.16 3.19
C ALA A 89 10.20 2.51 3.06
N GLN A 90 10.91 2.42 4.18
CA GLN A 90 12.27 1.86 4.27
C GLN A 90 12.28 0.52 4.99
N ALA A 91 11.46 0.39 6.04
CA ALA A 91 11.29 -0.83 6.82
C ALA A 91 9.90 -0.84 7.45
N ALA A 92 9.38 -2.03 7.73
CA ALA A 92 8.13 -2.19 8.45
C ALA A 92 8.18 -3.41 9.37
N PHE A 93 7.30 -3.40 10.38
CA PHE A 93 7.16 -4.48 11.34
C PHE A 93 5.71 -4.53 11.85
N VAL A 94 5.18 -5.74 12.05
CA VAL A 94 3.87 -5.93 12.68
C VAL A 94 4.06 -6.46 14.08
N GLY A 95 3.36 -5.85 15.02
CA GLY A 95 3.39 -6.26 16.41
C GLY A 95 2.12 -5.86 17.15
N ARG A 96 2.06 -6.22 18.43
CA ARG A 96 0.98 -5.81 19.32
C ARG A 96 1.37 -4.53 20.06
N PRO A 97 0.45 -3.57 20.22
CA PRO A 97 0.73 -2.35 20.96
C PRO A 97 0.76 -2.63 22.48
N GLY A 98 1.55 -1.84 23.21
CA GLY A 98 1.41 -1.73 24.67
C GLY A 98 0.12 -1.02 25.08
N SER A 99 -0.20 -0.98 26.37
CA SER A 99 -1.44 -0.39 26.90
C SER A 99 -1.66 1.06 26.45
N GLU A 100 -0.63 1.90 26.55
CA GLU A 100 -0.69 3.32 26.23
C GLU A 100 -0.96 3.56 24.74
N LEU A 101 -0.23 2.84 23.88
CA LEU A 101 -0.41 2.94 22.43
C LEU A 101 -1.77 2.39 22.00
N ALA A 102 -2.22 1.30 22.60
CA ALA A 102 -3.55 0.74 22.36
C ALA A 102 -4.65 1.76 22.71
N HIS A 103 -4.54 2.40 23.88
CA HIS A 103 -5.47 3.44 24.32
C HIS A 103 -5.48 4.66 23.38
N SER A 104 -4.30 5.16 23.00
CA SER A 104 -4.12 6.26 22.05
C SER A 104 -4.78 5.99 20.70
N LEU A 105 -4.63 4.77 20.18
CA LEU A 105 -5.18 4.34 18.90
C LEU A 105 -6.64 3.85 18.99
N ARG A 106 -7.23 3.82 20.21
CA ARG A 106 -8.58 3.31 20.48
C ARG A 106 -8.77 1.84 20.02
N ILE A 107 -7.76 1.02 20.27
CA ILE A 107 -7.73 -0.43 20.01
C ILE A 107 -7.36 -1.20 21.28
N THR A 108 -7.36 -2.53 21.21
CA THR A 108 -6.96 -3.40 22.33
C THR A 108 -5.49 -3.80 22.24
N THR A 109 -4.90 -4.27 23.33
CA THR A 109 -3.53 -4.83 23.34
C THR A 109 -3.40 -6.16 22.62
N GLN A 110 -4.52 -6.77 22.22
CA GLN A 110 -4.56 -7.98 21.39
C GLN A 110 -4.63 -7.65 19.90
N ASP A 111 -4.96 -6.41 19.54
CA ASP A 111 -4.96 -5.97 18.15
C ASP A 111 -3.53 -5.84 17.62
N GLU A 112 -3.40 -5.97 16.31
CA GLU A 112 -2.13 -5.82 15.62
C GLU A 112 -2.01 -4.41 15.03
N VAL A 113 -0.80 -3.88 15.10
CA VAL A 113 -0.42 -2.59 14.51
C VAL A 113 0.76 -2.79 13.58
N LEU A 114 0.76 -2.04 12.49
CA LEU A 114 1.86 -1.94 11.53
C LEU A 114 2.69 -0.70 11.84
N PHE A 115 3.95 -0.91 12.20
CA PHE A 115 4.97 0.12 12.31
C PHE A 115 5.69 0.24 10.97
N VAL A 116 5.84 1.46 10.45
CA VAL A 116 6.58 1.70 9.21
C VAL A 116 7.49 2.92 9.39
N VAL A 117 8.77 2.73 9.06
CA VAL A 117 9.73 3.82 8.95
C VAL A 117 9.74 4.30 7.50
N PHE A 118 9.51 5.59 7.32
CA PHE A 118 9.51 6.27 6.03
C PHE A 118 10.69 7.23 5.92
N ALA A 119 11.10 7.52 4.70
CA ALA A 119 11.98 8.61 4.34
C ALA A 119 11.24 9.57 3.40
N LYS A 120 11.51 10.87 3.54
CA LYS A 120 11.13 11.87 2.52
C LYS A 120 11.95 11.62 1.26
N SER A 121 11.37 11.72 0.08
CA SER A 121 12.17 11.66 -1.15
C SER A 121 13.17 12.83 -1.22
N LYS A 122 14.35 12.58 -1.81
CA LYS A 122 15.37 13.62 -2.03
C LYS A 122 14.94 14.72 -3.00
N ASP A 123 14.00 14.42 -3.88
CA ASP A 123 13.53 15.29 -4.93
C ASP A 123 12.19 15.92 -4.54
N GLU A 124 12.00 17.22 -4.77
CA GLU A 124 10.79 17.96 -4.40
C GLU A 124 9.55 17.46 -5.16
N GLY A 125 9.73 16.85 -6.33
CA GLY A 125 8.64 16.27 -7.11
C GLY A 125 8.27 14.82 -6.73
N ASP A 126 8.94 14.22 -5.74
CA ASP A 126 8.79 12.81 -5.36
C ASP A 126 9.00 11.81 -6.52
N ILE A 127 9.66 12.25 -7.60
CA ILE A 127 9.70 11.51 -8.88
C ILE A 127 10.68 10.33 -8.81
N TYR A 128 11.67 10.41 -7.92
CA TYR A 128 12.72 9.41 -7.76
C TYR A 128 12.55 8.64 -6.46
N ASN A 129 12.68 7.31 -6.56
CA ASN A 129 12.84 6.43 -5.40
C ASN A 129 14.26 6.59 -4.79
N LYS A 130 14.53 7.76 -4.22
CA LYS A 130 15.79 8.10 -3.55
C LYS A 130 15.48 8.65 -2.16
N PRO A 131 15.70 7.87 -1.08
CA PRO A 131 15.43 8.32 0.27
C PRO A 131 16.36 9.47 0.67
N GLY A 132 15.78 10.53 1.24
CA GLY A 132 16.48 11.66 1.84
C GLY A 132 16.97 11.37 3.25
N ALA A 133 17.54 12.39 3.90
CA ALA A 133 18.05 12.28 5.27
C ALA A 133 16.94 12.39 6.34
N GLN A 134 15.76 12.91 5.97
CA GLN A 134 14.63 13.04 6.88
C GLN A 134 13.79 11.76 6.88
N SER A 135 13.55 11.22 8.06
CA SER A 135 12.75 10.02 8.26
C SER A 135 11.67 10.23 9.33
N ALA A 136 10.60 9.44 9.25
CA ALA A 136 9.52 9.42 10.22
C ALA A 136 9.09 7.98 10.52
N LEU A 137 8.64 7.73 11.74
CA LEU A 137 7.98 6.50 12.14
C LEU A 137 6.47 6.76 12.20
N CYS A 138 5.70 6.04 11.40
CA CYS A 138 4.24 6.06 11.46
C CYS A 138 3.71 4.70 11.93
N VAL A 139 2.59 4.73 12.64
CA VAL A 139 1.93 3.54 13.20
C VAL A 139 0.50 3.47 12.68
N TYR A 140 0.11 2.31 12.17
CA TYR A 140 -1.22 2.07 11.61
C TYR A 140 -1.88 0.89 12.31
N SER A 141 -3.09 1.07 12.85
CA SER A 141 -3.86 -0.07 13.33
C SER A 141 -4.35 -0.91 12.16
N LEU A 142 -4.18 -2.24 12.24
CA LEU A 142 -4.67 -3.12 11.18
C LEU A 142 -6.21 -3.12 11.10
N SER A 143 -6.90 -2.79 12.19
CA SER A 143 -8.36 -2.59 12.20
C SER A 143 -8.78 -1.43 11.30
N THR A 144 -8.16 -0.25 11.44
CA THR A 144 -8.46 0.93 10.61
C THR A 144 -8.04 0.71 9.15
N ILE A 145 -6.90 0.05 8.91
CA ILE A 145 -6.51 -0.36 7.55
C ILE A 145 -7.59 -1.24 6.91
N ASN A 146 -8.07 -2.25 7.63
CA ASN A 146 -9.09 -3.15 7.11
C ASN A 146 -10.43 -2.44 6.85
N GLN A 147 -10.81 -1.49 7.71
CA GLN A 147 -11.96 -0.63 7.45
C GLN A 147 -11.78 0.17 6.15
N ARG A 148 -10.60 0.78 5.94
CA ARG A 148 -10.33 1.56 4.72
C ARG A 148 -10.40 0.72 3.45
N PHE A 149 -9.89 -0.52 3.49
CA PHE A 149 -10.08 -1.44 2.36
C PHE A 149 -11.56 -1.71 2.08
N THR A 150 -12.36 -2.00 3.12
CA THR A 150 -13.79 -2.25 2.97
C THR A 150 -14.54 -1.04 2.39
N GLU A 151 -14.24 0.16 2.88
CA GLU A 151 -14.81 1.41 2.37
C GLU A 151 -14.50 1.61 0.88
N ASN A 152 -13.24 1.41 0.46
CA ASN A 152 -12.84 1.55 -0.93
C ASN A 152 -13.51 0.51 -1.85
N ILE A 153 -13.62 -0.75 -1.39
CA ILE A 153 -14.31 -1.80 -2.12
C ILE A 153 -15.80 -1.44 -2.28
N GLN A 154 -16.47 -1.06 -1.19
CA GLN A 154 -17.88 -0.65 -1.25
C GLN A 154 -18.10 0.55 -2.17
N TYR A 155 -17.20 1.54 -2.14
CA TYR A 155 -17.26 2.69 -3.04
C TYR A 155 -17.23 2.27 -4.52
N CYS A 156 -16.30 1.38 -4.89
CA CYS A 156 -16.19 0.85 -6.24
C CYS A 156 -17.41 0.00 -6.64
N PHE A 157 -17.91 -0.86 -5.74
CA PHE A 157 -19.08 -1.71 -6.00
C PHE A 157 -20.39 -0.92 -6.14
N ASN A 158 -20.43 0.30 -5.60
CA ASN A 158 -21.52 1.26 -5.84
C ASN A 158 -21.38 2.01 -7.17
N GLY A 159 -20.46 1.61 -8.05
CA GLY A 159 -20.25 2.20 -9.37
C GLY A 159 -19.61 3.58 -9.34
N LYS A 160 -18.92 3.94 -8.24
CA LYS A 160 -18.27 5.25 -8.08
C LYS A 160 -16.76 5.15 -8.30
N GLY A 161 -16.21 6.16 -8.95
CA GLY A 161 -14.77 6.28 -9.23
C GLY A 161 -14.29 5.30 -10.32
N ASN A 162 -12.97 5.13 -10.38
CA ASN A 162 -12.32 4.16 -11.26
C ASN A 162 -11.81 2.98 -10.43
N GLN A 163 -11.72 1.79 -11.04
CA GLN A 163 -11.17 0.59 -10.40
C GLN A 163 -9.71 0.79 -9.91
N GLY A 164 -8.99 1.76 -10.52
CA GLY A 164 -7.59 2.00 -10.25
C GLY A 164 -6.73 0.86 -10.78
N LEU A 165 -5.57 0.64 -10.16
CA LEU A 165 -4.58 -0.35 -10.61
C LEU A 165 -4.17 -0.15 -12.08
N ASP A 166 -4.12 1.11 -12.52
CA ASP A 166 -3.72 1.54 -13.86
C ASP A 166 -2.19 1.44 -14.07
N PHE A 167 -1.55 0.43 -13.47
CA PHE A 167 -0.11 0.14 -13.53
C PHE A 167 0.27 -0.54 -14.81
#